data_AF-A0A1F8BZX2-F1
#
_entry.id   AF-A0A1F8BZX2-F1
#
_cell.length_a   1.000
_cell.length_b   1.000
_cell.length_c   1.000
_cell.angle_alpha   90.00
_cell.angle_beta   90.00
_cell.angle_gamma   90.00
#
_symmetry.space_group_name_H-M   'P 1'
#
loop_
_entity.id
_entity.type
_entity.pdbx_description
1 polymer ?
#
loop_
_entity_poly.entity_id
_entity_poly.type
_entity_poly.pdbx_seq_one_letter_code
_entity_poly.pdbx_strand_id
1 'polypeptide(L)'
;MRKFYKFFKFLTFSFVLFVFMSSPKSVLAAPINEILSSPNSLIVRIQERIESFFAFNMEQKIVVLEKQAERRLTQAENLAKTKDVDVDKVLSLIKSYETLKEKQGNLIKVASTTVPVEVKEQTVQQQARIEDMKEDMSDDAKEIIEDSQRTVIKTMMDNIEDSGVEKDEVTEFAEEIKNVIDPGSNIFAPGTLEVAPGSPEVAPGVKDVKP
;
A
#
# COMPACT_ATOMS: atom_id res chain seq x y z
N MET A 1 -16.95 -71.02 -13.80
CA MET A 1 -16.35 -70.01 -14.71
C MET A 1 -17.24 -68.79 -14.99
N ARG A 2 -18.53 -68.94 -15.32
CA ARG A 2 -19.42 -67.81 -15.71
C ARG A 2 -19.59 -66.69 -14.67
N LYS A 3 -19.58 -67.02 -13.37
CA LYS A 3 -19.64 -66.02 -12.27
C LYS A 3 -18.33 -65.24 -12.09
N PHE A 4 -17.19 -65.91 -12.29
CA PHE A 4 -15.86 -65.31 -12.17
C PHE A 4 -15.61 -64.27 -13.27
N TYR A 5 -16.04 -64.58 -14.50
CA TYR A 5 -15.96 -63.64 -15.62
C TYR A 5 -16.86 -62.40 -15.43
N LYS A 6 -18.05 -62.55 -14.83
CA LYS A 6 -18.91 -61.41 -14.47
C LYS A 6 -18.28 -60.50 -13.42
N PHE A 7 -17.63 -61.08 -12.41
CA PHE A 7 -16.92 -60.33 -11.37
C PHE A 7 -15.71 -59.58 -11.95
N PHE A 8 -14.92 -60.25 -12.80
CA PHE A 8 -13.76 -59.62 -13.44
C PHE A 8 -14.16 -58.48 -14.39
N LYS A 9 -15.28 -58.63 -15.10
CA LYS A 9 -15.84 -57.59 -15.99
C LYS A 9 -16.39 -56.38 -15.21
N PHE A 10 -16.97 -56.61 -14.03
CA PHE A 10 -17.39 -55.54 -13.13
C PHE A 10 -16.18 -54.79 -12.56
N LEU A 11 -15.14 -55.52 -12.14
CA LEU A 11 -13.92 -54.95 -11.59
C LEU A 11 -13.16 -54.09 -12.60
N THR A 12 -13.04 -54.56 -13.85
CA THR A 12 -12.42 -53.78 -14.94
C THR A 12 -13.24 -52.55 -15.30
N PHE A 13 -14.57 -52.64 -15.31
CA PHE A 13 -15.43 -51.47 -15.54
C PHE A 13 -15.28 -50.42 -14.43
N SER A 14 -15.25 -50.83 -13.16
CA SER A 14 -15.02 -49.92 -12.03
C SER A 14 -13.63 -49.28 -12.06
N PHE A 15 -12.60 -50.02 -12.47
CA PHE A 15 -11.25 -49.48 -12.59
C PHE A 15 -11.15 -48.41 -13.68
N VAL A 16 -11.75 -48.64 -14.86
CA VAL A 16 -11.79 -47.64 -15.95
C VAL A 16 -12.56 -46.39 -15.52
N LEU A 17 -13.69 -46.56 -14.80
CA LEU A 17 -14.48 -45.44 -14.29
C LEU A 17 -13.70 -44.62 -13.25
N PHE A 18 -12.93 -45.29 -12.38
CA PHE A 18 -12.08 -44.64 -11.40
C PHE A 18 -10.97 -43.81 -12.07
N VAL A 19 -10.27 -44.36 -13.08
CA VAL A 19 -9.25 -43.63 -13.83
C VAL A 19 -9.82 -42.39 -14.54
N PHE A 20 -11.03 -42.49 -15.08
CA PHE A 20 -11.71 -41.35 -15.73
C PHE A 20 -12.12 -40.26 -14.72
N MET A 21 -12.57 -40.65 -13.53
CA MET A 21 -12.96 -39.71 -12.45
C MET A 21 -11.75 -39.12 -11.72
N SER A 22 -10.64 -39.86 -11.63
CA SER A 22 -9.41 -39.45 -10.96
C SER A 22 -8.44 -38.69 -11.88
N SER A 23 -8.77 -38.53 -13.17
CA SER A 23 -8.00 -37.65 -14.05
C SER A 23 -8.32 -36.20 -13.69
N PRO A 24 -7.37 -35.42 -13.14
CA PRO A 24 -7.60 -34.01 -12.86
C PRO A 24 -7.94 -33.32 -14.17
N LYS A 25 -9.15 -32.76 -14.26
CA LYS A 25 -9.49 -31.87 -15.38
C LYS A 25 -8.52 -30.70 -15.28
N SER A 26 -7.66 -30.54 -16.29
CA SER A 26 -6.85 -29.34 -16.46
C SER A 26 -7.81 -28.16 -16.65
N VAL A 27 -8.20 -27.53 -15.55
CA VAL A 27 -8.80 -26.21 -15.57
C VAL A 27 -7.76 -25.33 -16.23
N LEU A 28 -8.14 -24.64 -17.31
CA LEU A 28 -7.33 -23.59 -17.94
C LEU A 28 -6.70 -22.75 -16.82
N ALA A 29 -5.39 -22.86 -16.68
CA ALA A 29 -4.63 -22.12 -15.69
C ALA A 29 -4.65 -20.65 -16.13
N ALA A 30 -5.70 -19.92 -15.77
CA ALA A 30 -5.53 -18.50 -15.49
C ALA A 30 -4.39 -18.42 -14.47
N PRO A 31 -3.32 -17.66 -14.73
CA PRO A 31 -2.15 -17.64 -13.88
C PRO A 31 -2.61 -17.24 -12.49
N ILE A 32 -2.48 -18.17 -11.55
CA ILE A 32 -2.90 -17.99 -10.15
C ILE A 32 -2.28 -16.70 -9.59
N ASN A 33 -1.08 -16.32 -10.05
CA ASN A 33 -0.45 -15.04 -9.72
C ASN A 33 -1.31 -13.80 -10.06
N GLU A 34 -2.06 -13.75 -11.18
CA GLU A 34 -2.93 -12.58 -11.47
C GLU A 34 -4.15 -12.51 -10.54
N ILE A 35 -4.71 -13.66 -10.18
CA ILE A 35 -5.87 -13.75 -9.26
C ILE A 35 -5.43 -13.49 -7.81
N LEU A 36 -4.20 -13.88 -7.44
CA LEU A 36 -3.63 -13.68 -6.11
C LEU A 36 -3.04 -12.28 -5.91
N SER A 37 -2.59 -11.60 -6.96
CA SER A 37 -1.92 -10.29 -6.83
C SER A 37 -2.86 -9.10 -6.78
N SER A 38 -4.16 -9.31 -7.06
CA SER A 38 -5.16 -8.25 -6.99
C SER A 38 -5.30 -7.71 -5.55
N PRO A 39 -5.28 -6.38 -5.34
CA PRO A 39 -5.43 -5.76 -4.02
C PRO A 39 -6.77 -6.06 -3.33
N ASN A 40 -7.78 -6.50 -4.08
CA ASN A 40 -9.06 -6.95 -3.57
C ASN A 40 -9.21 -8.47 -3.54
N SER A 41 -8.14 -9.23 -3.77
CA SER A 41 -8.21 -10.69 -3.68
C SER A 41 -8.51 -11.11 -2.24
N LEU A 42 -9.45 -12.05 -2.10
CA LEU A 42 -9.80 -12.65 -0.82
C LEU A 42 -8.57 -13.23 -0.11
N ILE A 43 -7.59 -13.73 -0.87
CA ILE A 43 -6.42 -14.42 -0.34
C ILE A 43 -5.42 -13.42 0.26
N VAL A 44 -5.18 -12.26 -0.38
CA VAL A 44 -4.36 -11.19 0.21
C VAL A 44 -5.00 -10.70 1.50
N ARG A 45 -6.31 -10.43 1.50
CA ARG A 45 -7.02 -10.01 2.72
C ARG A 45 -6.97 -11.05 3.84
N ILE A 46 -7.05 -12.35 3.51
CA ILE A 46 -6.92 -13.44 4.48
C ILE A 46 -5.50 -13.47 5.04
N GLN A 47 -4.47 -13.37 4.20
CA GLN A 47 -3.08 -13.33 4.65
C GLN A 47 -2.82 -12.12 5.54
N GLU A 48 -3.26 -10.92 5.14
CA GLU A 48 -3.10 -9.69 5.92
C GLU A 48 -3.79 -9.78 7.29
N ARG A 49 -4.98 -10.40 7.36
CA ARG A 49 -5.66 -10.65 8.63
C ARG A 49 -4.93 -11.66 9.49
N ILE A 50 -4.35 -12.71 8.90
CA ILE A 50 -3.55 -13.70 9.62
C ILE A 50 -2.28 -13.04 10.18
N GLU A 51 -1.55 -12.28 9.35
CA GLU A 51 -0.35 -11.55 9.77
C GLU A 51 -0.67 -10.56 10.91
N SER A 52 -1.78 -9.83 10.81
CA SER A 52 -2.24 -8.91 11.87
C SER A 52 -2.71 -9.64 13.14
N PHE A 53 -3.32 -10.81 13.00
CA PHE A 53 -3.75 -11.65 14.13
C PHE A 53 -2.57 -12.22 14.92
N PHE A 54 -1.47 -12.55 14.23
CA PHE A 54 -0.25 -13.06 14.86
C PHE A 54 0.76 -11.98 15.29
N ALA A 55 0.49 -10.71 14.99
CA ALA A 55 1.25 -9.58 15.54
C ALA A 55 0.75 -9.28 16.96
N PHE A 56 1.40 -9.89 17.95
CA PHE A 56 0.93 -9.90 19.33
C PHE A 56 1.20 -8.58 20.10
N ASN A 57 2.19 -7.78 19.67
CA ASN A 57 2.48 -6.46 20.24
C ASN A 57 2.30 -5.34 19.20
N MET A 58 2.23 -4.08 19.67
CA MET A 58 1.96 -2.93 18.79
C MET A 58 3.07 -2.70 17.75
N GLU A 59 4.33 -2.90 18.13
CA GLU A 59 5.49 -2.81 17.23
C GLU A 59 5.38 -3.79 16.04
N GLN A 60 5.03 -5.05 16.31
CA GLN A 60 4.82 -6.05 15.26
C GLN A 60 3.65 -5.67 14.35
N LYS A 61 2.60 -5.05 14.88
CA LYS A 61 1.47 -4.57 14.06
C LYS A 61 1.91 -3.42 13.16
N ILE A 62 2.74 -2.52 13.65
CA ILE A 62 3.36 -1.43 12.87
C ILE A 62 4.20 -1.99 11.73
N VAL A 63 5.04 -3.01 12.00
CA VAL A 63 5.87 -3.69 10.98
C VAL A 63 5.02 -4.45 9.96
N VAL A 64 3.93 -5.10 10.38
CA VAL A 64 3.02 -5.78 9.45
C VAL A 64 2.33 -4.77 8.54
N LEU A 65 1.87 -3.63 9.07
CA LEU A 65 1.29 -2.56 8.26
C LEU A 65 2.30 -1.99 7.27
N GLU A 66 3.55 -1.83 7.68
CA GLU A 66 4.64 -1.39 6.81
C GLU A 66 4.84 -2.33 5.61
N LYS A 67 4.93 -3.64 5.89
CA LYS A 67 5.04 -4.66 4.84
C LYS A 67 3.82 -4.68 3.90
N GLN A 68 2.64 -4.34 4.40
CA GLN A 68 1.44 -4.22 3.57
C GLN A 68 1.49 -2.96 2.71
N ALA A 69 1.93 -1.84 3.27
CA ALA A 69 2.10 -0.57 2.57
C ALA A 69 3.11 -0.72 1.42
N GLU A 70 4.25 -1.33 1.70
CA GLU A 70 5.29 -1.63 0.72
C GLU A 70 4.77 -2.49 -0.43
N ARG A 71 4.01 -3.56 -0.12
CA ARG A 71 3.39 -4.39 -1.16
C ARG A 71 2.46 -3.59 -2.09
N ARG A 72 1.70 -2.62 -1.56
CA ARG A 72 0.84 -1.76 -2.38
C ARG A 72 1.64 -0.86 -3.29
N LEU A 73 2.73 -0.28 -2.80
CA LEU A 73 3.61 0.56 -3.62
C LEU A 73 4.36 -0.23 -4.69
N THR A 74 4.90 -1.41 -4.38
CA THR A 74 5.53 -2.26 -5.40
C THR A 74 4.54 -2.64 -6.51
N GLN A 75 3.28 -2.91 -6.16
CA GLN A 75 2.24 -3.17 -7.16
C GLN A 75 1.91 -1.94 -7.99
N ALA A 76 1.78 -0.78 -7.35
CA ALA A 76 1.52 0.49 -8.03
C ALA A 76 2.65 0.81 -9.03
N GLU A 77 3.90 0.65 -8.60
CA GLU A 77 5.10 0.91 -9.41
C GLU A 77 5.19 -0.03 -10.61
N ASN A 78 4.93 -1.31 -10.40
CA ASN A 78 4.91 -2.28 -11.49
C ASN A 78 3.82 -1.96 -12.53
N LEU A 79 2.67 -1.44 -12.11
CA LEU A 79 1.59 -1.02 -13.02
C LEU A 79 1.92 0.30 -13.72
N ALA A 80 2.50 1.26 -13.02
CA ALA A 80 2.93 2.55 -13.58
C ALA A 80 4.01 2.39 -14.66
N LYS A 81 4.87 1.36 -14.55
CA LYS A 81 5.93 1.04 -15.53
C LYS A 81 5.43 0.29 -16.77
N THR A 82 4.14 -0.07 -16.84
CA THR A 82 3.58 -0.73 -18.03
C THR A 82 3.28 0.27 -19.14
N LYS A 83 3.29 -0.17 -20.41
CA LYS A 83 2.97 0.72 -21.55
C LYS A 83 1.52 1.21 -21.57
N ASP A 84 0.61 0.41 -21.05
CA ASP A 84 -0.82 0.71 -20.95
C ASP A 84 -1.18 0.91 -19.47
N VAL A 85 -0.72 2.03 -18.91
CA VAL A 85 -0.91 2.34 -17.49
C VAL A 85 -2.40 2.44 -17.16
N ASP A 86 -2.85 1.56 -16.26
CA ASP A 86 -4.17 1.64 -15.66
C ASP A 86 -4.12 2.61 -14.46
N VAL A 87 -4.27 3.90 -14.76
CA VAL A 87 -4.14 5.01 -13.79
C VAL A 87 -5.07 4.81 -12.60
N ASP A 88 -6.32 4.38 -12.82
CA ASP A 88 -7.30 4.15 -11.76
C ASP A 88 -6.83 3.08 -10.77
N LYS A 89 -6.22 1.99 -11.26
CA LYS A 89 -5.64 0.95 -10.39
C LYS A 89 -4.43 1.45 -9.62
N VAL A 90 -3.57 2.24 -10.26
CA VAL A 90 -2.40 2.83 -9.59
C VAL A 90 -2.87 3.75 -8.47
N LEU A 91 -3.80 4.67 -8.74
CA LEU A 91 -4.39 5.57 -7.74
C LEU A 91 -5.09 4.79 -6.61
N SER A 92 -5.82 3.72 -6.94
CA SER A 92 -6.44 2.86 -5.92
C SER A 92 -5.41 2.20 -5.00
N LEU A 93 -4.25 1.81 -5.51
CA LEU A 93 -3.17 1.21 -4.72
C LEU A 93 -2.48 2.26 -3.85
N ILE A 94 -2.26 3.48 -4.37
CA ILE A 94 -1.72 4.61 -3.61
C ILE A 94 -2.66 4.99 -2.47
N LYS A 95 -3.98 5.03 -2.72
CA LYS A 95 -4.97 5.29 -1.66
C LYS A 95 -5.04 4.16 -0.63
N SER A 96 -4.88 2.91 -1.05
CA SER A 96 -4.74 1.79 -0.10
C SER A 96 -3.46 1.90 0.73
N TYR A 97 -2.35 2.37 0.16
CA TYR A 97 -1.11 2.64 0.86
C TYR A 97 -1.31 3.73 1.92
N GLU A 98 -1.96 4.85 1.57
CA GLU A 98 -2.31 5.93 2.51
C GLU A 98 -3.09 5.41 3.71
N THR A 99 -4.17 4.65 3.49
CA THR A 99 -4.96 4.07 4.59
C THR A 99 -4.14 3.16 5.51
N LEU A 100 -3.14 2.46 4.97
CA LEU A 100 -2.24 1.61 5.78
C LEU A 100 -1.30 2.47 6.64
N LYS A 101 -0.77 3.56 6.08
CA LYS A 101 0.07 4.53 6.79
C LYS A 101 -0.71 5.31 7.86
N GLU A 102 -1.97 5.65 7.61
CA GLU A 102 -2.82 6.25 8.64
C GLU A 102 -3.02 5.32 9.83
N LYS A 103 -3.30 4.03 9.57
CA LYS A 103 -3.40 3.02 10.62
C LYS A 103 -2.09 2.85 11.37
N GLN A 104 -0.96 2.90 10.66
CA GLN A 104 0.37 2.77 11.24
C GLN A 104 0.68 3.97 12.16
N GLY A 105 0.43 5.19 11.70
CA GLY A 105 0.59 6.42 12.50
C GLY A 105 -0.24 6.36 13.78
N ASN A 106 -1.51 5.94 13.68
CA ASN A 106 -2.37 5.78 14.86
C ASN A 106 -1.81 4.77 15.88
N LEU A 107 -1.17 3.68 15.43
CA LEU A 107 -0.50 2.74 16.32
C LEU A 107 0.79 3.33 16.92
N ILE A 108 1.55 4.10 16.15
CA ILE A 108 2.75 4.80 16.60
C ILE A 108 2.43 5.75 17.76
N LYS A 109 1.36 6.53 17.64
CA LYS A 109 0.89 7.43 18.70
C LYS A 109 0.65 6.71 20.04
N VAL A 110 0.20 5.46 19.99
CA VAL A 110 -0.12 4.66 21.18
C VAL A 110 1.09 3.86 21.69
N ALA A 111 2.05 3.54 20.82
CA ALA A 111 3.18 2.66 21.11
C ALA A 111 4.40 3.37 21.73
N SER A 112 4.17 4.41 22.56
CA SER A 112 5.17 5.29 23.19
C SER A 112 6.62 4.80 23.16
N THR A 113 7.48 5.60 22.51
CA THR A 113 8.95 5.63 22.51
C THR A 113 9.73 4.72 21.56
N THR A 114 9.10 3.87 20.75
CA THR A 114 9.85 3.10 19.73
C THR A 114 9.11 3.10 18.40
N VAL A 115 9.03 4.28 17.78
CA VAL A 115 8.87 4.35 16.32
C VAL A 115 10.13 3.72 15.76
N PRO A 116 10.07 2.56 15.07
CA PRO A 116 11.27 1.98 14.51
C PRO A 116 11.86 3.03 13.57
N VAL A 117 13.12 3.42 13.77
CA VAL A 117 13.86 4.29 12.84
C VAL A 117 13.67 3.81 11.40
N GLU A 118 13.58 2.50 11.22
CA GLU A 118 13.22 1.81 9.99
C GLU A 118 11.92 2.31 9.34
N VAL A 119 10.85 2.58 10.10
CA VAL A 119 9.57 3.10 9.56
C VAL A 119 9.72 4.52 9.03
N LYS A 120 10.53 5.37 9.69
CA LYS A 120 10.82 6.73 9.22
C LYS A 120 11.58 6.67 7.89
N GLU A 121 12.68 5.93 7.86
CA GLU A 121 13.53 5.77 6.67
C GLU A 121 12.73 5.15 5.51
N GLN A 122 11.95 4.09 5.78
CA GLN A 122 11.10 3.46 4.77
C GLN A 122 10.04 4.41 4.25
N THR A 123 9.44 5.25 5.10
CA THR A 123 8.47 6.24 4.65
C THR A 123 9.11 7.25 3.70
N VAL A 124 10.33 7.74 3.99
CA VAL A 124 11.08 8.62 3.08
C VAL A 124 11.33 7.94 1.74
N GLN A 125 11.83 6.70 1.74
CA GLN A 125 12.07 5.93 0.51
C GLN A 125 10.78 5.69 -0.29
N GLN A 126 9.67 5.45 0.40
CA GLN A 126 8.36 5.26 -0.22
C GLN A 126 7.83 6.54 -0.84
N GLN A 127 8.01 7.70 -0.20
CA GLN A 127 7.68 8.99 -0.80
C GLN A 127 8.49 9.22 -2.09
N ALA A 128 9.77 8.84 -2.11
CA ALA A 128 10.61 9.00 -3.30
C ALA A 128 10.12 8.15 -4.48
N ARG A 129 9.66 6.93 -4.18
CA ARG A 129 9.07 6.05 -5.20
C ARG A 129 7.72 6.54 -5.68
N ILE A 130 6.94 7.18 -4.82
CA ILE A 130 5.68 7.82 -5.24
C ILE A 130 5.97 9.01 -6.16
N GLU A 131 7.00 9.81 -5.87
CA GLU A 131 7.44 10.89 -6.76
C GLU A 131 7.89 10.39 -8.14
N ASP A 132 8.70 9.32 -8.17
CA ASP A 132 9.12 8.68 -9.42
C ASP A 132 7.90 8.19 -10.24
N MET A 133 6.92 7.53 -9.59
CA MET A 133 5.68 7.14 -10.27
C MET A 133 4.86 8.34 -10.74
N LYS A 134 4.87 9.45 -9.99
CA LYS A 134 4.06 10.65 -10.26
C LYS A 134 4.50 11.35 -11.54
N GLU A 135 5.80 11.36 -11.86
CA GLU A 135 6.37 12.09 -13.01
C GLU A 135 5.65 11.75 -14.33
N ASP A 136 5.36 10.47 -14.55
CA ASP A 136 4.76 9.92 -15.76
C ASP A 136 3.21 9.99 -15.79
N MET A 137 2.56 10.54 -14.75
CA MET A 137 1.10 10.61 -14.66
C MET A 137 0.49 11.89 -15.25
N SER A 138 -0.80 11.84 -15.57
CA SER A 138 -1.60 13.01 -15.94
C SER A 138 -1.74 13.99 -14.77
N ASP A 139 -1.90 15.28 -15.06
CA ASP A 139 -2.00 16.34 -14.03
C ASP A 139 -3.09 16.06 -12.98
N ASP A 140 -4.28 15.60 -13.40
CA ASP A 140 -5.37 15.21 -12.48
C ASP A 140 -4.95 14.08 -11.51
N ALA A 141 -4.12 13.14 -11.97
CA ALA A 141 -3.62 12.04 -11.16
C ALA A 141 -2.49 12.49 -10.24
N LYS A 142 -1.67 13.45 -10.69
CA LYS A 142 -0.62 14.08 -9.86
C LYS A 142 -1.22 14.78 -8.65
N GLU A 143 -2.32 15.52 -8.82
CA GLU A 143 -3.02 16.18 -7.71
C GLU A 143 -3.49 15.17 -6.64
N ILE A 144 -4.11 14.07 -7.07
CA ILE A 144 -4.58 13.01 -6.16
C ILE A 144 -3.42 12.36 -5.40
N ILE A 145 -2.28 12.18 -6.07
CA ILE A 145 -1.06 11.63 -5.46
C ILE A 145 -0.49 12.61 -4.45
N GLU A 146 -0.38 13.89 -4.79
CA GLU A 146 0.13 14.92 -3.88
C GLU A 146 -0.72 15.04 -2.62
N ASP A 147 -2.05 14.96 -2.75
CA ASP A 147 -2.97 14.91 -1.61
C ASP A 147 -2.72 13.68 -0.73
N SER A 148 -2.47 12.53 -1.36
CA SER A 148 -2.13 11.29 -0.66
C SER A 148 -0.82 11.39 0.11
N GLN A 149 0.22 11.93 -0.52
CA GLN A 149 1.52 12.17 0.10
C GLN A 149 1.38 13.12 1.28
N ARG A 150 0.71 14.28 1.09
CA ARG A 150 0.44 15.25 2.18
C ARG A 150 -0.26 14.58 3.36
N THR A 151 -1.25 13.74 3.10
CA THR A 151 -2.00 13.02 4.14
C THR A 151 -1.11 12.07 4.93
N VAL A 152 -0.30 11.27 4.24
CA VAL A 152 0.64 10.33 4.89
C VAL A 152 1.68 11.08 5.73
N ILE A 153 2.29 12.11 5.17
CA ILE A 153 3.35 12.89 5.84
C ILE A 153 2.81 13.55 7.10
N LYS A 154 1.69 14.26 6.97
CA LYS A 154 1.03 14.91 8.10
C LYS A 154 0.69 13.89 9.19
N THR A 155 0.05 12.78 8.81
CA THR A 155 -0.33 11.75 9.77
C THR A 155 0.88 11.15 10.48
N MET A 156 1.99 10.94 9.78
CA MET A 156 3.20 10.42 10.41
C MET A 156 3.85 11.47 11.32
N MET A 157 3.96 12.72 10.89
CA MET A 157 4.51 13.81 11.71
C MET A 157 3.71 14.03 13.00
N ASP A 158 2.39 14.20 12.88
CA ASP A 158 1.50 14.46 14.02
C ASP A 158 1.56 13.32 15.04
N ASN A 159 1.56 12.07 14.57
CA ASN A 159 1.60 10.91 15.46
C ASN A 159 2.98 10.66 16.08
N ILE A 160 4.07 11.01 15.39
CA ILE A 160 5.43 10.93 15.96
C ILE A 160 5.60 12.01 17.03
N GLU A 161 5.17 13.25 16.77
CA GLU A 161 5.19 14.35 17.76
C GLU A 161 4.39 13.99 19.02
N ASP A 162 3.18 13.46 18.83
CA ASP A 162 2.31 13.01 19.92
C ASP A 162 2.84 11.79 20.69
N SER A 163 3.75 11.01 20.08
CA SER A 163 4.31 9.79 20.70
C SER A 163 5.41 10.06 21.73
N GLY A 164 5.82 11.32 21.90
CA GLY A 164 6.85 11.75 22.84
C GLY A 164 8.29 11.63 22.32
N VAL A 165 8.46 11.48 21.01
CA VAL A 165 9.77 11.55 20.32
C VAL A 165 10.32 12.97 20.39
N GLU A 166 11.65 13.12 20.40
CA GLU A 166 12.30 14.43 20.45
C GLU A 166 11.92 15.30 19.24
N LYS A 167 11.71 16.60 19.46
CA LYS A 167 11.33 17.55 18.40
C LYS A 167 12.36 17.62 17.27
N ASP A 168 13.63 17.40 17.59
CA ASP A 168 14.72 17.42 16.61
C ASP A 168 14.58 16.24 15.63
N GLU A 169 14.15 15.06 16.08
CA GLU A 169 13.90 13.91 15.21
C GLU A 169 12.67 14.10 14.31
N VAL A 170 11.62 14.78 14.81
CA VAL A 170 10.44 15.14 13.99
C VAL A 170 10.84 16.13 12.89
N THR A 171 11.74 17.05 13.22
CA THR A 171 12.24 18.06 12.28
C THR A 171 13.14 17.43 11.22
N GLU A 172 14.06 16.54 11.62
CA GLU A 172 14.92 15.77 10.70
C GLU A 172 14.08 14.96 9.70
N PHE A 173 13.07 14.24 10.20
CA PHE A 173 12.16 13.49 9.35
C PHE A 173 11.40 14.38 8.35
N ALA A 174 10.95 15.56 8.79
CA ALA A 174 10.28 16.52 7.91
C ALA A 174 11.23 17.07 6.81
N GLU A 175 12.49 17.32 7.15
CA GLU A 175 13.51 17.77 6.19
C GLU A 175 13.85 16.69 5.17
N GLU A 176 14.00 15.44 5.59
CA GLU A 176 14.26 14.30 4.69
C GLU A 176 13.13 14.12 3.68
N ILE A 177 11.87 14.14 4.14
CA ILE A 177 10.70 14.05 3.25
C ILE A 177 10.62 15.25 2.30
N LYS A 178 10.88 16.46 2.79
CA LYS A 178 10.91 17.67 1.96
C LYS A 178 11.90 17.53 0.80
N ASN A 179 13.12 17.05 1.09
CA ASN A 179 14.16 16.88 0.07
C ASN A 179 13.76 15.88 -1.02
N VAL A 180 12.85 14.96 -0.70
CA VAL A 180 12.34 13.96 -1.63
C VAL A 180 11.22 14.51 -2.53
N ILE A 181 10.25 15.22 -1.94
CA ILE A 181 9.01 15.60 -2.64
C ILE A 181 9.16 16.88 -3.44
N ASP A 182 9.91 17.85 -2.92
CA ASP A 182 10.15 19.11 -3.60
C ASP A 182 11.42 19.76 -3.04
N PRO A 183 12.59 19.51 -3.68
CA PRO A 183 13.88 20.03 -3.21
C PRO A 183 13.92 21.57 -3.34
N GLY A 184 13.37 22.26 -2.35
CA GLY A 184 13.28 23.72 -2.28
C GLY A 184 12.05 24.29 -1.54
N SER A 185 11.07 23.47 -1.18
CA SER A 185 9.74 23.94 -0.75
C SER A 185 9.48 23.88 0.76
N ASN A 186 8.87 24.90 1.36
CA ASN A 186 8.66 25.01 2.83
C ASN A 186 7.30 24.46 3.31
N ILE A 187 6.77 23.43 2.66
CA ILE A 187 5.37 23.02 2.83
C ILE A 187 5.09 22.31 4.16
N PHE A 188 6.08 21.66 4.80
CA PHE A 188 5.86 20.75 5.93
C PHE A 188 6.62 21.22 7.19
N ALA A 189 6.23 22.36 7.76
CA ALA A 189 6.69 22.75 9.09
C ALA A 189 5.81 22.12 10.18
N PRO A 190 6.39 21.38 11.16
CA PRO A 190 5.61 20.81 12.26
C PRO A 190 4.86 21.92 13.02
N GLY A 191 3.55 21.75 13.18
CA GLY A 191 2.69 22.67 13.94
C GLY A 191 1.87 23.70 13.15
N THR A 192 1.86 23.70 11.80
CA THR A 192 1.22 24.80 11.04
C THR A 192 0.13 24.46 10.01
N LEU A 193 -0.44 23.25 9.96
CA LEU A 193 -1.46 22.94 8.94
C LEU A 193 -2.71 22.24 9.50
N GLU A 194 -3.65 23.04 10.00
CA GLU A 194 -5.07 22.66 9.96
C GLU A 194 -5.51 22.58 8.49
N VAL A 195 -5.72 21.37 7.99
CA VAL A 195 -6.38 21.16 6.70
C VAL A 195 -7.82 20.79 7.03
N ALA A 196 -8.73 21.75 6.92
CA ALA A 196 -10.16 21.48 6.86
C ALA A 196 -10.52 21.13 5.41
N PRO A 197 -11.31 20.06 5.17
CA PRO A 197 -11.65 19.65 3.81
C PRO A 197 -12.72 20.62 3.24
N GLY A 198 -12.37 21.37 2.20
CA GLY A 198 -13.34 22.04 1.34
C GLY A 198 -13.30 23.57 1.21
N SER A 199 -12.13 24.22 1.16
CA SER A 199 -12.03 25.63 0.76
C SER A 199 -11.28 25.79 -0.57
N PRO A 200 -11.86 26.44 -1.60
CA PRO A 200 -11.12 26.82 -2.79
C PRO A 200 -10.30 28.07 -2.45
N GLU A 201 -8.99 27.92 -2.21
CA GLU A 201 -8.14 29.08 -1.98
C GLU A 201 -7.75 29.71 -3.32
N VAL A 202 -8.57 30.68 -3.71
CA VAL A 202 -8.26 31.67 -4.75
C VAL A 202 -7.04 32.47 -4.29
N ALA A 203 -5.91 32.33 -4.97
CA ALA A 203 -4.79 33.25 -4.81
C ALA A 203 -5.14 34.62 -5.44
N PRO A 204 -5.16 35.74 -4.69
CA PRO A 204 -5.21 37.07 -5.30
C PRO A 204 -3.79 37.45 -5.74
N GLY A 205 -3.63 37.69 -7.04
CA GLY A 205 -2.39 38.16 -7.61
C GLY A 205 -1.92 39.48 -6.98
N VAL A 206 -0.65 39.53 -6.58
CA VAL A 206 0.03 40.78 -6.23
C VAL A 206 0.82 41.25 -7.45
N LYS A 207 0.24 42.19 -8.19
CA LYS A 207 1.00 43.10 -9.04
C LYS A 207 1.35 44.31 -8.19
N ASP A 208 2.56 44.35 -7.64
CA ASP A 208 3.13 45.58 -7.10
C ASP A 208 3.95 46.28 -8.17
N VAL A 209 3.36 47.32 -8.75
CA VAL A 209 4.04 48.38 -9.50
C VAL A 209 4.00 49.64 -8.63
N LYS A 210 5.15 50.28 -8.39
CA LYS A 210 5.25 51.75 -8.24
C LYS A 210 6.69 52.24 -8.01
N PRO A 211 6.94 53.56 -8.16
CA PRO A 211 6.41 54.53 -9.13
C PRO A 211 7.41 54.81 -10.26
#